data_AF-A0A2N9VSU5-F1
#
_entry.id   AF-A0A2N9VSU5-F1
#
_cell.length_a   1.000
_cell.length_b   1.000
_cell.length_c   1.000
_cell.angle_alpha   90.00
_cell.angle_beta   90.00
_cell.angle_gamma   90.00
#
_symmetry.space_group_name_H-M   'P 1'
#
loop_
_entity.id
_entity.type
_entity.pdbx_description
1 polymer ?
#
loop_
_entity_poly.entity_id
_entity_poly.type
_entity_poly.pdbx_seq_one_letter_code
_entity_poly.pdbx_strand_id
1 'polypeptide(L)'
;MKRSAFVLMLGLGFLAQPALSLVDVGDVQAAVRKNVSEYAGQRCSPPPRGSGVIIGRFQGYTDSPFISDSDARWPVSAYRCFRSFDECRGWLYTMQSKYTASTSNTIACERR
;
A
#
# COMPACT_ATOMS: atom_id res chain seq x y z
N MET A 1 25.65 41.24 -67.02
CA MET A 1 26.38 41.76 -65.83
C MET A 1 25.48 41.66 -64.62
N LYS A 2 26.00 41.13 -63.48
CA LYS A 2 25.51 41.29 -62.09
C LYS A 2 24.15 40.61 -61.77
N ARG A 3 23.96 39.79 -60.74
CA ARG A 3 24.73 39.43 -59.54
C ARG A 3 24.21 38.10 -58.97
N SER A 4 25.14 37.40 -58.34
CA SER A 4 25.04 36.15 -57.57
C SER A 4 23.99 36.13 -56.45
N ALA A 5 23.51 34.91 -56.20
CA ALA A 5 23.47 34.16 -54.94
C ALA A 5 22.99 34.86 -53.65
N PHE A 6 22.01 34.25 -52.97
CA PHE A 6 22.10 33.67 -51.61
C PHE A 6 20.69 33.17 -51.21
N VAL A 7 20.44 31.87 -50.91
CA VAL A 7 20.45 31.26 -49.54
C VAL A 7 19.12 31.58 -48.83
N LEU A 8 18.27 30.66 -48.33
CA LEU A 8 18.38 29.44 -47.54
C LEU A 8 17.20 28.49 -47.86
N MET A 9 17.37 27.18 -48.06
CA MET A 9 17.54 26.14 -47.01
C MET A 9 16.46 26.15 -45.93
N LEU A 10 15.41 25.32 -46.09
CA LEU A 10 14.63 24.76 -44.98
C LEU A 10 13.87 23.53 -45.49
N GLY A 11 14.31 22.35 -45.06
CA GLY A 11 13.61 21.10 -45.36
C GLY A 11 14.52 19.89 -45.42
N LEU A 12 15.31 19.64 -44.38
CA LEU A 12 15.94 18.35 -44.18
C LEU A 12 15.46 17.73 -42.88
N GLY A 13 14.97 16.50 -43.00
CA GLY A 13 15.36 15.43 -42.09
C GLY A 13 14.50 15.30 -40.85
N PHE A 14 13.37 14.65 -41.04
CA PHE A 14 12.65 13.89 -40.04
C PHE A 14 13.63 12.89 -39.36
N LEU A 15 14.29 13.29 -38.26
CA LEU A 15 15.09 12.38 -37.45
C LEU A 15 14.16 11.67 -36.46
N ALA A 16 13.73 10.49 -36.87
CA ALA A 16 13.17 9.48 -35.98
C ALA A 16 14.25 9.04 -34.98
N GLN A 17 14.05 9.34 -33.70
CA GLN A 17 14.68 8.63 -32.59
C GLN A 17 13.61 8.34 -31.53
N PRO A 18 13.18 7.09 -31.34
CA PRO A 18 12.55 6.72 -30.08
C PRO A 18 13.69 6.55 -29.07
N ALA A 19 13.96 7.59 -28.30
CA ALA A 19 14.69 7.42 -27.06
C ALA A 19 13.84 6.52 -26.18
N LEU A 20 14.24 5.24 -26.09
CA LEU A 20 13.73 4.27 -25.14
C LEU A 20 13.83 4.89 -23.76
N SER A 21 12.69 5.34 -23.26
CA SER A 21 12.47 5.72 -21.88
C SER A 21 12.68 4.48 -21.03
N LEU A 22 13.91 4.30 -20.55
CA LEU A 22 14.20 3.57 -19.33
C LEU A 22 13.54 4.35 -18.18
N VAL A 23 12.22 4.22 -18.08
CA VAL A 23 11.50 4.55 -16.86
C VAL A 23 11.95 3.49 -15.87
N ASP A 24 12.70 3.92 -14.86
CA ASP A 24 12.95 3.17 -13.65
C ASP A 24 11.60 2.74 -13.06
N VAL A 25 11.21 1.48 -13.29
CA VAL A 25 10.02 0.85 -12.70
C VAL A 25 10.40 0.21 -11.33
N GLY A 26 11.55 0.56 -10.77
CA GLY A 26 12.02 0.05 -9.49
C GLY A 26 11.32 0.75 -8.33
N ASP A 27 11.31 2.09 -8.34
CA ASP A 27 10.82 2.87 -7.21
C ASP A 27 9.29 2.91 -7.08
N VAL A 28 8.56 2.73 -8.19
CA VAL A 28 7.09 2.72 -8.17
C VAL A 28 6.54 1.45 -7.49
N GLN A 29 7.24 0.32 -7.55
CA GLN A 29 6.78 -0.90 -6.87
C GLN A 29 7.03 -0.86 -5.35
N ALA A 30 8.00 -0.07 -4.89
CA ALA A 30 8.29 0.10 -3.46
C ALA A 30 7.37 1.15 -2.79
N ALA A 31 6.93 2.17 -3.53
CA ALA A 31 6.01 3.20 -3.03
C ALA A 31 4.53 2.74 -2.97
N VAL A 32 4.18 1.62 -3.58
CA VAL A 32 2.84 0.99 -3.47
C VAL A 32 2.79 0.02 -2.28
N ARG A 33 3.46 0.35 -1.16
CA ARG A 33 3.04 -0.16 0.15
C ARG A 33 1.70 0.50 0.48
N LYS A 34 0.64 -0.11 -0.06
CA LYS A 34 -0.76 0.34 -0.03
C LYS A 34 -1.10 1.08 1.27
N ASN A 35 -1.56 2.31 1.12
CA ASN A 35 -2.14 3.14 2.18
C ASN A 35 -3.50 2.52 2.60
N VAL A 36 -3.45 1.37 3.26
CA VAL A 36 -4.64 0.65 3.71
C VAL A 36 -5.08 1.26 5.03
N SER A 37 -6.31 1.75 5.10
CA SER A 37 -6.87 2.33 6.32
C SER A 37 -6.95 1.29 7.44
N GLU A 38 -6.88 1.72 8.71
CA GLU A 38 -7.18 0.87 9.87
C GLU A 38 -8.62 0.32 9.85
N TYR A 39 -9.51 0.97 9.07
CA TYR A 39 -10.89 0.56 8.88
C TYR A 39 -11.12 -0.30 7.63
N ALA A 40 -10.06 -0.67 6.90
CA ALA A 40 -10.17 -1.52 5.72
C ALA A 40 -10.74 -2.90 6.05
N GLY A 41 -11.33 -3.54 5.04
CA GLY A 41 -12.09 -4.77 5.21
C GLY A 41 -13.43 -4.57 5.93
N GLN A 42 -14.30 -5.55 5.79
CA GLN A 42 -15.61 -5.53 6.42
C GLN A 42 -15.53 -6.11 7.84
N ARG A 43 -16.25 -5.49 8.79
CA ARG A 43 -16.49 -6.16 10.07
C ARG A 43 -17.37 -7.37 9.81
N CYS A 44 -16.98 -8.51 10.34
CA CYS A 44 -17.64 -9.78 10.07
C CYS A 44 -17.57 -10.71 11.28
N SER A 45 -18.54 -11.61 11.40
CA SER A 45 -18.39 -12.82 12.20
C SER A 45 -17.44 -13.80 11.50
N PRO A 46 -16.92 -14.83 12.21
CA PRO A 46 -16.09 -15.85 11.58
C PRO A 46 -16.82 -16.54 10.43
N PRO A 47 -16.33 -16.39 9.18
CA PRO A 47 -16.99 -16.99 8.04
C PRO A 47 -16.86 -18.52 8.09
N PRO A 48 -17.79 -19.25 7.45
CA PRO A 48 -17.73 -20.71 7.36
C PRO A 48 -16.41 -21.19 6.75
N ARG A 49 -15.96 -22.38 7.17
CA ARG A 49 -14.81 -23.04 6.54
C ARG A 49 -15.13 -23.33 5.07
N GLY A 50 -14.17 -23.12 4.18
CA GLY A 50 -14.30 -23.24 2.73
C GLY A 50 -14.90 -22.03 2.02
N SER A 51 -15.21 -20.94 2.73
CA SER A 51 -15.78 -19.73 2.11
C SER A 51 -14.78 -18.94 1.25
N GLY A 52 -13.48 -19.21 1.39
CA GLY A 52 -12.43 -18.50 0.66
C GLY A 52 -12.19 -17.07 1.12
N VAL A 53 -12.97 -16.59 2.11
CA VAL A 53 -12.83 -15.28 2.73
C VAL A 53 -11.53 -15.24 3.53
N ILE A 54 -10.79 -14.13 3.41
CA ILE A 54 -9.58 -13.90 4.20
C ILE A 54 -9.97 -13.16 5.47
N ILE A 55 -9.68 -13.75 6.62
CA ILE A 55 -9.79 -13.10 7.92
C ILE A 55 -8.47 -12.42 8.25
N GLY A 56 -8.54 -11.16 8.67
CA GLY A 56 -7.47 -10.50 9.41
C GLY A 56 -7.82 -10.39 10.89
N ARG A 57 -6.87 -10.75 11.75
CA ARG A 57 -6.94 -10.57 13.20
C ARG A 57 -5.77 -9.70 13.64
N PHE A 58 -6.06 -8.70 14.47
CA PHE A 58 -5.06 -7.89 15.13
C PHE A 58 -5.38 -7.78 16.62
N GLN A 59 -4.37 -7.93 17.46
CA GLN A 59 -4.42 -7.62 18.88
C GLN A 59 -3.17 -6.85 19.28
N GLY A 60 -3.36 -5.75 19.98
CA GLY A 60 -2.28 -4.89 20.44
C GLY A 60 -2.76 -3.92 21.51
N TYR A 61 -1.98 -2.88 21.71
CA TYR A 61 -2.18 -1.87 22.73
C TYR A 61 -1.96 -0.47 22.14
N THR A 62 -2.59 0.51 22.76
CA THR A 62 -2.37 1.95 22.54
C THR A 62 -2.29 2.65 23.88
N ASP A 63 -1.92 3.93 23.90
CA ASP A 63 -1.89 4.71 25.13
C ASP A 63 -3.32 4.96 25.64
N SER A 64 -3.50 4.92 26.96
CA SER A 64 -4.79 5.17 27.57
C SER A 64 -5.26 6.60 27.29
N PRO A 65 -6.47 6.82 26.75
CA PRO A 65 -6.99 8.17 26.58
C PRO A 65 -7.44 8.80 27.91
N PHE A 66 -7.50 8.02 28.99
CA PHE A 66 -8.04 8.44 30.28
C PHE A 66 -6.97 8.79 31.32
N ILE A 67 -5.76 8.27 31.15
CA ILE A 67 -4.69 8.38 32.14
C ILE A 67 -3.41 8.71 31.39
N SER A 68 -2.75 9.81 31.77
CA SER A 68 -1.50 10.28 31.15
C SER A 68 -0.25 9.60 31.69
N ASP A 69 -0.39 8.67 32.64
CA ASP A 69 0.74 7.88 33.15
C ASP A 69 1.25 6.97 32.02
N SER A 70 2.54 7.05 31.74
CA SER A 70 3.20 6.45 30.56
C SER A 70 3.06 4.93 30.42
N ASP A 71 2.58 4.26 31.47
CA ASP A 71 2.40 2.80 31.51
C ASP A 71 0.93 2.37 31.33
N ALA A 72 -0.01 3.33 31.27
CA ALA A 72 -1.42 3.03 31.09
C ALA A 72 -1.71 2.62 29.64
N ARG A 73 -1.76 1.30 29.38
CA ARG A 73 -2.06 0.73 28.06
C ARG A 73 -3.54 0.39 27.92
N TRP A 74 -4.15 0.83 26.82
CA TRP A 74 -5.50 0.46 26.41
C TRP A 74 -5.48 -0.65 25.35
N PRO A 75 -6.23 -1.75 25.52
CA PRO A 75 -6.24 -2.85 24.57
C PRO A 75 -6.95 -2.47 23.27
N VAL A 76 -6.38 -2.90 22.14
CA VAL A 76 -6.95 -2.74 20.80
C VAL A 76 -7.08 -4.11 20.15
N SER A 77 -8.29 -4.50 19.81
CA SER A 77 -8.57 -5.73 19.06
C SER A 77 -9.40 -5.43 17.82
N ALA A 78 -9.00 -5.98 16.69
CA ALA A 78 -9.75 -5.83 15.45
C ALA A 78 -9.82 -7.15 14.68
N TYR A 79 -11.01 -7.41 14.15
CA TYR A 79 -11.33 -8.58 13.35
C TYR A 79 -12.05 -8.10 12.08
N ARG A 80 -11.49 -8.45 10.92
CA ARG A 80 -11.93 -7.95 9.61
C ARG A 80 -11.91 -9.06 8.58
N CYS A 81 -12.82 -9.01 7.62
CA CYS A 81 -12.85 -9.87 6.45
C CYS A 81 -12.41 -9.09 5.20
N PHE A 82 -11.60 -9.75 4.38
CA PHE A 82 -11.00 -9.21 3.18
C PHE A 82 -11.24 -10.13 2.00
N ARG A 83 -11.18 -9.55 0.80
CA ARG A 83 -11.29 -10.31 -0.46
C ARG A 83 -9.95 -10.91 -0.89
N SER A 84 -8.84 -10.40 -0.35
CA SER A 84 -7.48 -10.84 -0.72
C SER A 84 -6.50 -10.82 0.45
N PHE A 85 -5.46 -11.64 0.34
CA PHE A 85 -4.36 -11.64 1.31
C PHE A 85 -3.58 -10.32 1.27
N ASP A 86 -3.46 -9.67 0.12
CA ASP A 86 -2.73 -8.40 -0.01
C ASP A 86 -3.41 -7.28 0.76
N GLU A 87 -4.74 -7.21 0.67
CA GLU A 87 -5.53 -6.23 1.42
C GLU A 87 -5.41 -6.49 2.93
N CYS A 88 -5.52 -7.76 3.35
CA CYS A 88 -5.36 -8.15 4.74
C CYS A 88 -3.95 -7.84 5.28
N ARG A 89 -2.88 -8.15 4.52
CA ARG A 89 -1.49 -7.89 4.91
C ARG A 89 -1.20 -6.39 4.99
N GLY A 90 -1.70 -5.61 4.03
CA GLY A 90 -1.61 -4.15 4.06
C GLY A 90 -2.33 -3.58 5.29
N TRP A 91 -3.52 -4.06 5.59
CA TRP A 91 -4.25 -3.68 6.80
C TRP A 91 -3.47 -4.03 8.09
N LEU A 92 -2.93 -5.25 8.20
CA LEU A 92 -2.12 -5.65 9.34
C LEU A 92 -0.86 -4.80 9.51
N TYR A 93 -0.24 -4.39 8.41
CA TYR A 93 0.90 -3.48 8.45
C TYR A 93 0.49 -2.12 9.03
N THR A 94 -0.64 -1.55 8.57
CA THR A 94 -1.18 -0.32 9.13
C THR A 94 -1.48 -0.46 10.62
N MET A 95 -2.14 -1.53 11.04
CA MET A 95 -2.43 -1.76 12.46
C MET A 95 -1.14 -1.83 13.29
N GLN A 96 -0.10 -2.54 12.82
CA GLN A 96 1.19 -2.64 13.51
C GLN A 96 1.99 -1.32 13.50
N SER A 97 1.78 -0.44 12.53
CA SER A 97 2.39 0.89 12.51
C SER A 97 1.75 1.89 13.48
N LYS A 98 0.48 1.67 13.84
CA LYS A 98 -0.31 2.55 14.72
C LYS A 98 -0.35 2.09 16.17
N TYR A 99 -0.32 0.78 16.38
CA TYR A 99 -0.55 0.17 17.68
C TYR A 99 0.63 -0.72 18.04
N THR A 100 0.96 -0.79 19.32
CA THR A 100 1.96 -1.73 19.81
C THR A 100 1.40 -3.14 19.68
N ALA A 101 1.94 -3.93 18.75
CA ALA A 101 1.56 -5.32 18.55
C ALA A 101 1.72 -6.13 19.85
N SER A 102 0.73 -6.98 20.15
CA SER A 102 0.88 -7.99 21.20
C SER A 102 1.69 -9.19 20.69
N THR A 103 1.53 -10.37 21.31
CA THR A 103 2.14 -11.61 20.82
C THR A 103 1.73 -11.92 19.38
N SER A 104 2.67 -12.37 18.54
CA SER A 104 2.44 -12.61 17.10
C SER A 104 1.33 -13.62 16.79
N ASN A 105 1.03 -14.55 17.70
CA ASN A 105 0.06 -15.63 17.49
C ASN A 105 -1.39 -15.14 17.28
N THR A 106 -1.70 -13.89 17.64
CA THR A 106 -3.03 -13.29 17.48
C THR A 106 -3.11 -12.27 16.34
N ILE A 107 -2.00 -12.09 15.61
CA ILE A 107 -1.87 -11.17 14.48
C ILE A 107 -1.67 -11.99 13.20
N ALA A 108 -2.73 -12.19 12.43
CA ALA A 108 -2.67 -13.09 11.27
C ALA A 108 -3.68 -12.76 10.19
N CYS A 109 -3.32 -13.11 8.96
CA CYS A 109 -4.23 -13.26 7.84
C CYS A 109 -4.45 -14.75 7.58
N GLU A 110 -5.69 -15.22 7.55
CA GLU A 110 -6.05 -16.62 7.39
C GLU A 110 -7.19 -16.77 6.39
N ARG A 111 -7.10 -17.72 5.47
CA ARG A 111 -8.22 -18.09 4.59
C ARG A 111 -9.10 -19.10 5.30
N ARG A 112 -10.42 -18.89 5.29
CA ARG A 112 -11.39 -19.86 5.80
C ARG A 112 -11.82 -20.90 4.81
#